data_AF-A0A6N7ASY8-F1
#
_entry.id   AF-A0A6N7ASY8-F1
#
_cell.length_a   1.000
_cell.length_b   1.000
_cell.length_c   1.000
_cell.angle_alpha   90.00
_cell.angle_beta   90.00
_cell.angle_gamma   90.00
#
_symmetry.space_group_name_H-M   'P 1'
#
loop_
_entity.id
_entity.type
_entity.pdbx_description
1 polymer ?
#
loop_
_entity_poly.entity_id
_entity_poly.type
_entity_poly.pdbx_seq_one_letter_code
_entity_poly.pdbx_strand_id
1 'polypeptide(L)'
;MSTITNSGYEILQYSLCEGWINNLYDGSDSPYVFTSIEEAIAELQGEFDDWQTEIEAGERDEEDGYDISTFQIVCNKTRVAYELDLVAGKVVVISGITNN
;
A
#
# COMPACT_ATOMS: atom_id res chain seq x y z
N MET A 1 28.78 1.75 9.20
CA MET A 1 27.55 1.47 8.44
C MET A 1 26.46 2.30 9.09
N SER A 2 26.18 3.48 8.55
CA SER A 2 25.05 4.28 9.02
C SER A 2 23.79 3.60 8.51
N THR A 3 23.04 2.97 9.40
CA THR A 3 21.64 2.61 9.14
C THR A 3 20.92 3.90 8.82
N ILE A 4 20.74 4.18 7.53
CA ILE A 4 19.78 5.20 7.10
C ILE A 4 18.44 4.65 7.55
N THR A 5 17.96 5.10 8.71
CA THR A 5 16.56 4.95 9.07
C THR A 5 15.80 5.73 8.02
N ASN A 6 15.29 5.06 6.99
CA ASN A 6 14.42 5.67 6.00
C ASN A 6 13.23 6.27 6.76
N SER A 7 13.26 7.59 6.97
CA SER A 7 12.20 8.31 7.63
C SER A 7 11.12 8.56 6.58
N GLY A 8 10.09 7.72 6.57
CA GLY A 8 9.00 7.82 5.60
C GLY A 8 7.93 6.75 5.81
N TYR A 9 7.03 6.67 4.85
CA TYR A 9 5.92 5.72 4.83
C TYR A 9 6.15 4.70 3.72
N GLU A 10 5.90 3.43 3.99
CA GLU A 10 6.02 2.35 3.00
C GLU A 10 4.65 1.70 2.80
N ILE A 11 4.32 1.34 1.57
CA ILE A 11 3.15 0.52 1.27
C ILE A 11 3.56 -0.95 1.34
N LEU A 12 2.86 -1.70 2.18
CA LEU A 12 2.99 -3.15 2.31
C LEU A 12 1.79 -3.81 1.67
N GLN A 13 2.02 -4.90 0.96
CA GLN A 13 0.98 -5.76 0.41
C GLN A 13 1.12 -7.17 0.98
N TYR A 14 0.03 -7.70 1.53
CA TYR A 14 -0.10 -9.07 2.00
C TYR A 14 -0.58 -9.95 0.85
N SER A 15 0.25 -10.91 0.43
CA SER A 15 -0.23 -11.96 -0.46
C SER A 15 -0.89 -13.08 0.36
N LEU A 16 -2.23 -13.10 0.36
CA LEU A 16 -3.08 -14.08 1.06
C LEU A 16 -2.69 -15.54 0.78
N CYS A 17 -2.16 -15.84 -0.41
CA CYS A 17 -1.80 -17.19 -0.83
C CYS A 17 -0.54 -17.75 -0.15
N GLU A 18 0.33 -16.91 0.40
CA GLU A 18 1.64 -17.36 0.86
C GLU A 18 1.99 -16.86 2.27
N GLY A 19 1.24 -15.91 2.84
CA GLY A 19 1.51 -15.36 4.17
C GLY A 19 2.75 -14.46 4.23
N TRP A 20 3.20 -13.95 3.09
CA TRP A 20 4.33 -13.03 2.98
C TRP A 20 3.81 -11.60 2.88
N ILE A 21 4.50 -10.69 3.57
CA ILE A 21 4.35 -9.26 3.44
C ILE A 21 5.41 -8.80 2.45
N ASN A 22 5.00 -8.31 1.29
CA ASN A 22 5.91 -7.70 0.33
C ASN A 22 5.80 -6.18 0.44
N ASN A 23 6.95 -5.49 0.39
CA ASN A 23 6.92 -4.06 0.17
C ASN A 23 6.50 -3.80 -1.28
N LEU A 24 5.86 -2.67 -1.54
CA LEU A 24 5.89 -2.10 -2.88
C LEU A 24 7.34 -1.70 -3.15
N TYR A 25 8.00 -2.35 -4.12
CA TYR A 25 9.38 -2.05 -4.48
C TYR A 25 9.41 -1.09 -5.67
N ASP A 26 10.37 -0.17 -5.66
CA ASP A 26 10.70 0.61 -6.83
C ASP A 26 11.38 -0.28 -7.90
N GLY A 27 11.54 0.26 -9.12
CA GLY A 27 12.25 -0.44 -10.20
C GLY A 27 13.74 -0.74 -9.92
N SER A 28 14.24 -0.44 -8.71
CA SER A 28 15.58 -0.73 -8.22
C SER A 28 15.59 -1.70 -7.03
N ASP A 29 14.49 -2.43 -6.80
CA ASP A 29 14.37 -3.46 -5.75
C ASP A 29 14.52 -2.89 -4.32
N SER A 30 14.20 -1.60 -4.14
CA SER A 30 14.15 -0.91 -2.85
C SER A 30 12.71 -0.58 -2.47
N PRO A 31 12.30 -0.69 -1.19
CA PRO A 31 10.94 -0.30 -0.79
C PRO A 31 10.66 1.14 -1.20
N TYR A 32 9.49 1.38 -1.80
CA TYR A 32 9.06 2.72 -2.13
C TYR A 32 8.74 3.47 -0.83
N VAL A 33 9.47 4.55 -0.58
CA VAL A 33 9.34 5.36 0.64
C VAL A 33 8.75 6.72 0.31
N PHE A 34 7.57 7.00 0.86
CA PHE A 34 6.86 8.27 0.73
C PHE A 34 7.23 9.21 1.87
N THR A 35 7.16 10.52 1.61
CA THR A 35 7.47 11.55 2.61
C THR A 35 6.33 11.72 3.61
N SER A 36 5.08 11.52 3.16
CA SER A 36 3.88 11.57 3.99
C SER A 36 2.93 10.40 3.76
N ILE A 37 1.99 10.22 4.69
CA ILE A 37 0.94 9.20 4.53
C ILE A 37 -0.01 9.57 3.39
N GLU A 38 -0.26 10.87 3.18
CA GLU A 38 -1.12 11.35 2.09
C GLU A 38 -0.51 11.04 0.72
N GLU A 39 0.81 11.12 0.57
CA GLU A 39 1.50 10.70 -0.66
C GLU A 39 1.34 9.19 -0.90
N ALA A 40 1.52 8.37 0.14
CA ALA A 40 1.33 6.92 0.04
C ALA A 40 -0.13 6.55 -0.29
N ILE A 41 -1.11 7.26 0.27
CA ILE A 41 -2.53 7.07 -0.05
C ILE A 41 -2.81 7.48 -1.50
N ALA A 42 -2.24 8.60 -1.97
CA ALA A 42 -2.44 9.08 -3.32
C ALA A 42 -1.87 8.12 -4.37
N GLU A 43 -0.70 7.53 -4.10
CA GLU A 43 -0.13 6.49 -4.96
C GLU A 43 -1.04 5.26 -5.02
N LEU A 44 -1.46 4.75 -3.86
CA LEU A 44 -2.33 3.58 -3.82
C LEU A 44 -3.69 3.85 -4.47
N GLN A 45 -4.23 5.07 -4.32
CA GLN A 45 -5.43 5.48 -5.03
C GLN A 45 -5.25 5.41 -6.55
N GLY A 46 -4.11 5.89 -7.06
CA GLY A 46 -3.79 5.84 -8.50
C GLY A 46 -3.75 4.41 -9.03
N GLU A 47 -3.09 3.51 -8.31
CA GLU A 47 -3.06 2.08 -8.67
C GLU A 47 -4.46 1.45 -8.72
N PHE A 48 -5.31 1.74 -7.73
CA PHE A 48 -6.70 1.25 -7.72
C PHE A 48 -7.56 1.86 -8.83
N ASP A 49 -7.35 3.14 -9.16
CA ASP A 49 -8.04 3.81 -10.27
C ASP A 49 -7.64 3.19 -11.63
N ASP A 50 -6.36 2.85 -11.79
CA ASP A 50 -5.84 2.17 -12.97
C ASP A 50 -6.40 0.76 -13.09
N TRP A 51 -6.40 -0.03 -12.00
CA TRP A 51 -7.01 -1.37 -12.01
C TRP A 51 -8.51 -1.34 -12.29
N GLN A 52 -9.23 -0.36 -11.74
CA GLN A 52 -10.64 -0.18 -12.03
C GLN A 52 -10.86 0.15 -13.52
N THR A 53 -9.99 0.97 -14.11
CA THR A 53 -10.03 1.29 -15.54
C THR A 53 -9.75 0.05 -16.40
N GLU A 54 -8.77 -0.78 -16.03
CA GLU A 54 -8.47 -2.05 -16.71
C GLU A 54 -9.65 -3.03 -16.64
N ILE A 55 -10.29 -3.15 -15.48
CA ILE A 55 -11.49 -3.99 -15.28
C ILE A 55 -12.64 -3.49 -16.18
N GLU A 56 -12.90 -2.19 -16.18
CA GLU A 56 -13.94 -1.59 -17.03
C GLU A 56 -13.66 -1.76 -18.53
N ALA A 57 -12.38 -1.78 -18.92
CA ALA A 57 -11.94 -2.06 -20.28
C ALA A 57 -11.98 -3.57 -20.64
N GLY A 58 -12.15 -4.46 -19.66
CA GLY A 58 -12.07 -5.91 -19.82
C GLY A 58 -10.63 -6.41 -20.04
N GLU A 59 -9.63 -5.60 -19.67
CA GLU A 59 -8.20 -5.92 -19.74
C GLU A 59 -7.73 -6.70 -18.50
N ARG A 60 -8.52 -6.65 -17.41
CA ARG A 60 -8.32 -7.38 -16.16
C ARG A 60 -9.63 -8.05 -15.71
N ASP A 61 -9.54 -9.24 -15.13
CA ASP A 61 -10.69 -9.92 -14.51
C ASP A 61 -11.09 -9.23 -13.19
N GLU A 62 -12.39 -9.15 -12.89
CA GLU A 62 -12.90 -8.56 -11.64
C GLU A 62 -12.36 -9.27 -10.38
N GLU A 63 -12.02 -10.56 -10.50
CA GLU A 63 -11.43 -11.37 -9.42
C GLU A 63 -9.91 -11.13 -9.25
N ASP A 64 -9.26 -10.49 -10.24
CA ASP A 64 -7.84 -10.08 -10.20
C ASP A 64 -7.67 -8.62 -9.71
N GLY A 65 -8.77 -7.95 -9.35
CA GLY A 65 -8.72 -6.71 -8.58
C GLY A 65 -8.16 -6.99 -7.19
N TYR A 66 -7.11 -6.28 -6.78
CA TYR A 66 -6.55 -6.49 -5.44
C TYR A 66 -7.51 -5.96 -4.38
N ASP A 67 -7.68 -6.74 -3.31
CA ASP A 67 -8.45 -6.31 -2.14
C ASP A 67 -7.63 -5.28 -1.34
N ILE A 68 -8.18 -4.09 -1.12
CA ILE A 68 -7.57 -3.02 -0.31
C ILE A 68 -7.19 -3.49 1.09
N SER A 69 -7.89 -4.47 1.65
CA SER A 69 -7.60 -5.06 2.96
C SER A 69 -6.25 -5.78 3.00
N THR A 70 -5.69 -6.10 1.83
CA THR A 70 -4.36 -6.68 1.70
C THR A 70 -3.26 -5.61 1.75
N PHE A 71 -3.58 -4.32 1.77
CA PHE A 71 -2.59 -3.25 1.83
C PHE A 71 -2.53 -2.60 3.21
N GLN A 72 -1.33 -2.19 3.62
CA GLN A 72 -1.08 -1.39 4.80
C GLN A 72 -0.04 -0.32 4.49
N ILE A 73 -0.16 0.85 5.12
CA ILE A 73 0.91 1.85 5.09
C ILE A 73 1.64 1.81 6.43
N VAL A 74 2.98 1.73 6.44
CA VAL A 74 3.77 1.71 7.68
C VAL A 74 4.67 2.94 7.77
N CYS A 75 4.58 3.66 8.90
CA CYS A 75 5.55 4.70 9.20
C CYS A 75 6.83 4.08 9.77
N ASN A 76 7.94 4.17 9.04
CA ASN A 76 9.22 3.63 9.47
C ASN A 76 9.79 4.25 10.74
N LYS A 77 9.42 5.50 11.03
CA LYS A 77 9.90 6.24 12.21
C LYS A 77 9.19 5.79 13.49
N THR A 78 7.87 5.61 13.43
CA THR A 78 7.04 5.32 14.62
C THR A 78 6.61 3.86 14.69
N ARG A 79 6.82 3.09 13.62
CA ARG A 79 6.31 1.72 13.45
C ARG A 79 4.80 1.59 13.58
N VAL A 80 4.08 2.70 13.34
CA VAL A 80 2.63 2.70 13.22
C VAL A 80 2.27 2.14 11.85
N ALA A 81 1.43 1.11 11.83
CA ALA A 81 0.78 0.59 10.64
C ALA A 81 -0.61 1.21 10.52
N TYR A 82 -0.95 1.66 9.33
CA TYR A 82 -2.24 2.21 8.97
C TYR A 82 -3.00 1.17 8.16
N GLU A 83 -4.14 0.76 8.69
CA GLU A 83 -5.09 -0.09 7.98
C GLU A 83 -5.90 0.76 7.01
N LEU A 84 -6.17 0.18 5.85
CA LEU A 84 -6.80 0.86 4.73
C LEU A 84 -8.15 0.22 4.40
N ASP A 85 -9.03 1.02 3.83
CA ASP A 85 -10.31 0.58 3.27
C ASP A 85 -10.60 1.36 1.98
N LEU A 86 -11.49 0.83 1.16
CA LEU A 86 -11.90 1.41 -0.11
C LEU A 86 -13.37 1.80 -0.01
N VAL A 87 -13.61 3.06 0.39
CA VAL A 87 -14.97 3.58 0.59
C VAL A 87 -15.41 4.35 -0.64
N ALA A 88 -16.39 3.80 -1.37
CA ALA A 88 -16.90 4.38 -2.61
C ALA A 88 -15.79 4.70 -3.64
N GLY A 89 -14.86 3.75 -3.81
CA GLY A 89 -13.72 3.88 -4.72
C GLY A 89 -12.58 4.76 -4.21
N LYS A 90 -12.61 5.18 -2.93
CA LYS A 90 -11.55 6.00 -2.33
C LYS A 90 -10.79 5.27 -1.25
N VAL A 91 -9.46 5.28 -1.33
CA VAL A 91 -8.56 4.77 -0.31
C VAL A 91 -8.66 5.67 0.91
N VAL A 92 -9.01 5.09 2.05
CA VAL A 92 -9.11 5.78 3.34
C VAL A 92 -8.38 5.01 4.42
N VAL A 93 -7.85 5.72 5.41
CA VAL A 93 -7.26 5.13 6.61
C VAL A 93 -8.38 4.85 7.62
N ILE A 94 -8.53 3.59 8.03
CA ILE A 94 -9.54 3.17 9.00
C ILE A 94 -9.00 3.09 10.43
N SER A 95 -7.72 2.78 10.60
CA SER A 95 -7.09 2.69 11.91
C SER A 95 -5.58 2.89 11.82
N GLY A 96 -4.96 3.32 12.93
CA GLY A 96 -3.51 3.36 13.10
C GLY A 96 -3.13 2.54 14.32
N ILE A 97 -2.41 1.43 14.11
CA ILE A 97 -1.98 0.51 15.17
C ILE A 97 -0.47 0.62 15.33
N THR A 98 -0.02 0.88 16.55
CA THR A 98 1.41 0.79 16.88
C THR A 98 1.76 -0.68 17.11
N ASN A 99 2.57 -1.27 16.23
CA ASN A 99 3.13 -2.60 16.49
C ASN A 99 4.22 -2.45 17.57
N ASN A 100 3.90 -2.85 18.80
CA ASN A 100 4.83 -2.89 19.94
C ASN A 100 5.76 -4.11 19.87
#